data_AF-A0A1J4XL82-F1
#
_entry.id   AF-A0A1J4XL82-F1
#
_cell.length_a   1.000
_cell.length_b   1.000
_cell.length_c   1.000
_cell.angle_alpha   90.00
_cell.angle_beta   90.00
_cell.angle_gamma   90.00
#
_symmetry.space_group_name_H-M   'P 1'
#
loop_
_entity.id
_entity.type
_entity.pdbx_description
1 polymer ?
#
loop_
_entity_poly.entity_id
_entity_poly.type
_entity_poly.pdbx_seq_one_letter_code
_entity_poly.pdbx_strand_id
1 'polypeptide(L)'
;MIWIKFNLFDEKKNNGSKELLTINKTLKKAFNKIKEEFEEHLGSINENTNEIQANYEYLCNVDSKIDKLNEKIEDLQLFINRLVAKDDKKHNEEPVYTHIFLTTKEKEVFLALYTMAEEKGPITYKAISRRIGLTEFMVREYIVNLIEKGIPVIKKYVNQEVYLDIDQKFRHMQAKENLVDINESMAKRFV
;
A
#
# COMPACT_ATOMS: atom_id res chain seq x y z
N MET A 1 60.45 53.15 37.43
CA MET A 1 59.24 52.31 37.63
C MET A 1 58.07 52.67 36.70
N ILE A 2 57.89 53.96 36.33
CA ILE A 2 56.76 54.43 35.49
C ILE A 2 56.87 53.98 34.01
N TRP A 3 58.07 54.00 33.42
CA TRP A 3 58.30 53.57 32.03
C TRP A 3 58.01 52.08 31.77
N ILE A 4 58.26 51.21 32.75
CA ILE A 4 57.99 49.76 32.64
C ILE A 4 56.48 49.49 32.61
N LYS A 5 55.69 50.23 33.42
CA LYS A 5 54.23 50.11 33.42
C LYS A 5 53.60 50.61 32.12
N PHE A 6 54.18 51.60 31.46
CA PHE A 6 53.67 52.13 30.19
C PHE A 6 53.85 51.13 29.04
N ASN A 7 55.04 50.51 28.91
CA ASN A 7 55.30 49.47 27.90
C ASN A 7 54.43 48.21 28.09
N LEU A 8 54.21 47.77 29.34
CA LEU A 8 53.33 46.64 29.65
C LEU A 8 51.85 46.91 29.30
N PHE A 9 51.43 48.18 29.34
CA PHE A 9 50.07 48.58 29.01
C PHE A 9 49.85 48.60 27.48
N ASP A 10 50.83 49.11 26.72
CA ASP A 10 50.80 49.10 25.25
C ASP A 10 50.93 47.68 24.68
N GLU A 11 51.75 46.80 25.26
CA GLU A 11 51.81 45.39 24.86
C GLU A 11 50.49 44.66 25.09
N LYS A 12 49.85 44.84 26.26
CA LYS A 12 48.53 44.25 26.54
C LYS A 12 47.45 44.75 25.59
N LYS A 13 47.45 46.05 25.27
CA LYS A 13 46.48 46.66 24.34
C LYS A 13 46.67 46.16 22.92
N ASN A 14 47.91 46.00 22.48
CA ASN A 14 48.26 45.45 21.16
C ASN A 14 47.88 43.96 21.06
N ASN A 15 48.12 43.18 22.11
CA ASN A 15 47.78 41.75 22.16
C ASN A 15 46.26 41.51 22.16
N GLY A 16 45.49 42.31 22.92
CA GLY A 16 44.02 42.26 22.90
C GLY A 16 43.42 42.62 21.53
N SER A 17 44.04 43.56 20.80
CA SER A 17 43.58 43.89 19.43
C SER A 17 43.77 42.72 18.45
N LYS A 18 44.87 41.96 18.60
CA LYS A 18 45.18 40.78 17.76
C LYS A 18 44.24 39.61 18.05
N GLU A 19 43.92 39.34 19.32
CA GLU A 19 42.91 38.33 19.67
C GLU A 19 41.54 38.67 19.10
N LEU A 20 41.11 39.93 19.20
CA LEU A 20 39.81 40.38 18.70
C LEU A 20 39.70 40.28 17.17
N LEU A 21 40.80 40.56 16.46
CA LEU A 21 40.94 40.35 15.02
C LEU A 21 40.85 38.86 14.64
N THR A 22 41.44 37.99 15.47
CA THR A 22 41.44 36.54 15.25
C THR A 22 40.06 35.95 15.47
N ILE A 23 39.37 36.36 16.54
CA ILE A 23 37.99 35.96 16.84
C ILE A 23 37.06 36.38 15.69
N ASN A 24 37.18 37.62 15.20
CA ASN A 24 36.33 38.12 14.11
C ASN A 24 36.57 37.35 12.80
N LYS A 25 37.83 37.00 12.49
CA LYS A 25 38.15 36.13 11.35
C LYS A 25 37.52 34.73 11.49
N THR A 26 37.61 34.11 12.66
CA THR A 26 37.03 32.78 12.91
C THR A 26 35.50 32.82 12.83
N LEU A 27 34.88 33.85 13.41
CA LEU A 27 33.44 34.05 13.35
C LEU A 27 32.96 34.22 11.91
N LYS A 28 33.65 35.07 11.13
CA LYS A 28 33.34 35.28 9.71
C LYS A 28 33.47 33.99 8.90
N LYS A 29 34.49 33.17 9.19
CA LYS A 29 34.66 31.86 8.56
C LYS A 29 33.52 30.89 8.91
N ALA A 30 33.09 30.86 10.17
CA ALA A 30 31.96 30.04 10.60
C ALA A 30 30.64 30.47 9.92
N PHE A 31 30.39 31.78 9.84
CA PHE A 31 29.21 32.31 9.12
C PHE A 31 29.24 32.01 7.63
N ASN A 32 30.40 32.11 6.98
CA ASN A 32 30.52 31.74 5.56
C ASN A 32 30.22 30.25 5.36
N LYS A 33 30.73 29.38 6.23
CA LYS A 33 30.43 27.95 6.15
C LYS A 33 28.95 27.66 6.34
N ILE A 34 28.31 28.29 7.32
CA ILE A 34 26.85 28.17 7.53
C ILE A 34 26.11 28.61 6.26
N LYS A 35 26.50 29.75 5.69
CA LYS A 35 25.88 30.26 4.46
C LYS A 35 26.01 29.29 3.29
N GLU A 36 27.19 28.69 3.09
CA GLU A 36 27.42 27.68 2.05
C GLU A 36 26.50 26.46 2.23
N GLU A 37 26.39 25.93 3.45
CA GLU A 37 25.51 24.79 3.76
C GLU A 37 24.02 25.14 3.52
N PHE A 38 23.60 26.37 3.86
CA PHE A 38 22.24 26.83 3.58
C PHE A 38 21.95 26.96 2.08
N GLU A 39 22.91 27.44 1.29
CA GLU A 39 22.79 27.52 -0.17
C GLU A 39 22.71 26.11 -0.79
N GLU A 40 23.50 25.16 -0.28
CA GLU A 40 23.44 23.75 -0.70
C GLU A 40 22.09 23.12 -0.37
N HIS A 41 21.60 23.28 0.87
CA HIS A 41 20.28 22.79 1.28
C HIS A 41 19.14 23.37 0.44
N LEU A 42 19.19 24.67 0.13
CA LEU A 42 18.22 25.30 -0.76
C LEU A 42 18.25 24.69 -2.16
N GLY A 43 19.43 24.39 -2.68
CA GLY A 43 19.62 23.66 -3.93
C GLY A 43 18.91 22.30 -3.91
N SER A 44 19.21 21.48 -2.90
CA SER A 44 18.59 20.15 -2.76
C SER A 44 17.07 20.22 -2.59
N ILE A 45 16.55 21.21 -1.85
CA ILE A 45 15.10 21.39 -1.69
C ILE A 45 14.44 21.72 -3.03
N ASN A 46 15.05 22.57 -3.83
CA ASN A 46 14.52 22.92 -5.15
C ASN A 46 14.56 21.73 -6.11
N GLU A 47 15.65 20.96 -6.12
CA GLU A 47 15.76 19.73 -6.91
C GLU A 47 14.66 18.72 -6.52
N ASN A 48 14.51 18.45 -5.22
CA ASN A 48 13.45 17.58 -4.72
C ASN A 48 12.04 18.09 -5.10
N THR A 49 11.83 19.40 -5.06
CA THR A 49 10.55 20.01 -5.46
C THR A 49 10.26 19.75 -6.94
N ASN A 50 11.27 19.91 -7.80
CA ASN A 50 11.14 19.63 -9.23
C ASN A 50 10.89 18.14 -9.50
N GLU A 51 11.58 17.24 -8.79
CA GLU A 51 11.37 15.79 -8.91
C GLU A 51 9.96 15.38 -8.46
N ILE A 52 9.48 15.92 -7.34
CA ILE A 52 8.11 15.66 -6.86
C ILE A 52 7.09 16.14 -7.90
N GLN A 53 7.28 17.32 -8.49
CA GLN A 53 6.40 17.83 -9.53
C GLN A 53 6.40 16.91 -10.76
N ALA A 54 7.57 16.51 -11.25
CA ALA A 54 7.68 15.59 -12.38
C ALA A 54 6.96 14.25 -12.09
N ASN A 55 7.15 13.69 -10.89
CA ASN A 55 6.48 12.47 -10.46
C ASN A 55 4.95 12.62 -10.43
N TYR A 56 4.45 13.77 -9.96
CA TYR A 56 3.02 14.06 -9.97
C TYR A 56 2.46 14.12 -11.39
N GLU A 57 3.18 14.72 -12.33
CA GLU A 57 2.78 14.73 -13.75
C GLU A 57 2.77 13.31 -14.35
N TYR A 58 3.75 12.47 -14.00
CA TYR A 58 3.75 11.06 -14.41
C TYR A 58 2.56 10.28 -13.84
N LEU A 59 2.19 10.51 -12.57
CA LEU A 59 1.02 9.88 -11.96
C LEU A 59 -0.27 10.27 -12.67
N CYS A 60 -0.47 11.56 -12.94
CA CYS A 60 -1.63 12.03 -13.71
C CYS A 60 -1.74 11.35 -15.09
N ASN A 61 -0.60 11.15 -15.76
CA ASN A 61 -0.55 10.46 -17.04
C ASN A 61 -0.88 8.96 -16.93
N VAL A 62 -0.50 8.32 -15.82
CA VAL A 62 -0.84 6.93 -15.52
C VAL A 62 -2.34 6.80 -15.22
N ASP A 63 -2.91 7.67 -14.40
CA ASP A 63 -4.35 7.70 -14.11
C ASP A 63 -5.17 7.84 -15.40
N SER A 64 -4.78 8.78 -16.26
CA SER A 64 -5.41 8.95 -17.58
C SER A 64 -5.33 7.70 -18.47
N LYS A 65 -4.29 6.88 -18.33
CA LYS A 65 -4.16 5.60 -19.05
C LYS A 65 -5.02 4.51 -18.42
N ILE A 66 -5.18 4.51 -17.10
CA ILE A 66 -6.06 3.59 -16.37
C ILE A 66 -7.51 3.86 -16.76
N ASP A 67 -7.94 5.12 -16.82
CA ASP A 67 -9.30 5.48 -17.25
C ASP A 67 -9.60 4.96 -18.66
N LYS A 68 -8.67 5.16 -19.60
CA LYS A 68 -8.78 4.62 -20.97
C LYS A 68 -8.79 3.09 -21.03
N LEU A 69 -8.12 2.42 -20.11
CA LEU A 69 -8.17 0.96 -20.02
C LEU A 69 -9.52 0.49 -19.49
N ASN A 70 -10.08 1.20 -18.50
CA ASN A 70 -11.41 0.91 -17.96
C ASN A 70 -12.48 1.05 -19.05
N GLU A 71 -12.46 2.14 -19.83
CA GLU A 71 -13.35 2.32 -20.99
C GLU A 71 -13.27 1.13 -21.96
N LYS A 72 -12.05 0.67 -22.27
CA LYS A 72 -11.86 -0.49 -23.17
C LYS A 72 -12.34 -1.81 -22.57
N ILE A 73 -12.21 -1.99 -21.25
CA ILE A 73 -12.71 -3.17 -20.56
C ILE A 73 -14.24 -3.18 -20.60
N GLU A 74 -14.89 -2.04 -20.38
CA GLU A 74 -16.34 -1.89 -20.50
C GLU A 74 -16.82 -2.21 -21.93
N ASP A 75 -16.12 -1.71 -22.95
CA ASP A 75 -16.40 -2.03 -24.35
C ASP A 75 -16.29 -3.54 -24.63
N LEU A 76 -15.23 -4.18 -24.12
CA LEU A 76 -15.04 -5.63 -24.27
C LEU A 76 -16.12 -6.41 -23.52
N GLN A 77 -16.53 -6.00 -22.33
CA GLN A 77 -17.61 -6.63 -21.57
C GLN A 77 -18.93 -6.53 -22.34
N LEU A 78 -19.25 -5.36 -22.91
CA LEU A 78 -20.43 -5.18 -23.77
C LEU A 78 -20.37 -6.07 -25.02
N PHE A 79 -19.19 -6.20 -25.63
CA PHE A 79 -18.98 -7.06 -26.79
C PHE A 79 -19.18 -8.55 -26.44
N ILE A 80 -18.60 -9.02 -25.33
CA ILE A 80 -18.76 -10.38 -24.83
C ILE A 80 -20.23 -10.68 -24.53
N ASN A 81 -20.92 -9.77 -23.83
CA ASN A 81 -22.34 -9.93 -23.51
C ASN A 81 -23.21 -10.08 -24.77
N ARG A 82 -22.87 -9.37 -25.87
CA ARG A 82 -23.56 -9.52 -27.17
C ARG A 82 -23.25 -10.83 -27.88
N LEU A 83 -22.05 -11.39 -27.69
CA LEU A 83 -21.70 -12.70 -28.25
C LEU A 83 -22.40 -13.82 -27.49
N VAL A 84 -22.42 -13.75 -26.15
CA VAL A 84 -23.10 -14.73 -25.28
C VAL A 84 -24.62 -14.67 -25.46
N ALA A 85 -25.21 -13.47 -25.59
CA ALA A 85 -26.66 -13.31 -25.77
C ALA A 85 -27.18 -13.78 -27.14
N LYS A 86 -26.33 -14.19 -28.08
CA LYS A 86 -26.77 -14.70 -29.39
C LYS A 86 -27.12 -16.19 -29.40
N ASP A 87 -26.76 -16.95 -28.37
CA ASP A 87 -27.00 -18.40 -28.33
C ASP A 87 -28.19 -18.86 -27.46
N ASP A 88 -28.79 -18.00 -26.62
CA ASP A 88 -29.82 -18.47 -25.68
C ASP A 88 -31.23 -17.91 -25.95
N LYS A 89 -31.98 -18.63 -26.79
CA LYS A 89 -33.42 -18.82 -26.56
C LYS A 89 -33.59 -20.07 -25.70
N LYS A 90 -33.93 -19.86 -24.41
CA LYS A 90 -34.23 -20.83 -23.32
C LYS A 90 -33.03 -21.21 -22.44
N HIS A 91 -32.95 -20.63 -21.23
CA HIS A 91 -33.39 -21.31 -20.00
C HIS A 91 -33.28 -20.36 -18.80
N ASN A 92 -34.02 -20.70 -17.75
CA ASN A 92 -34.20 -19.95 -16.51
C ASN A 92 -32.87 -19.53 -15.87
N GLU A 93 -32.86 -18.29 -15.38
CA GLU A 93 -31.74 -17.55 -14.80
C GLU A 93 -31.06 -18.29 -13.64
N GLU A 94 -29.94 -18.97 -13.92
CA GLU A 94 -28.89 -19.18 -12.93
C GLU A 94 -27.78 -18.15 -13.18
N PRO A 95 -27.29 -17.44 -12.15
CA PRO A 95 -26.18 -16.52 -12.31
C PRO A 95 -24.96 -17.28 -12.83
N VAL A 96 -24.51 -16.91 -14.03
CA VAL A 96 -23.29 -17.43 -14.65
C VAL A 96 -22.10 -16.80 -13.92
N TYR A 97 -21.45 -17.55 -13.04
CA TYR A 97 -20.19 -17.11 -12.45
C TYR A 97 -19.09 -17.28 -13.49
N THR A 98 -18.51 -16.17 -13.96
CA THR A 98 -17.30 -16.20 -14.77
C THR A 98 -16.11 -16.67 -13.92
N HIS A 99 -15.08 -17.20 -14.56
CA HIS A 99 -13.86 -17.63 -13.88
C HIS A 99 -13.26 -16.48 -13.04
N ILE A 100 -13.01 -16.71 -11.74
CA ILE A 100 -12.59 -15.66 -10.79
C ILE A 100 -11.08 -15.72 -10.59
N PHE A 101 -10.39 -14.66 -11.01
CA PHE A 101 -8.94 -14.56 -10.87
C PHE A 101 -8.54 -14.01 -9.50
N LEU A 102 -8.00 -14.88 -8.65
CA LEU A 102 -7.43 -14.52 -7.35
C LEU A 102 -5.89 -14.57 -7.36
N THR A 103 -5.27 -13.62 -6.66
CA THR A 103 -3.84 -13.65 -6.32
C THR A 103 -3.54 -14.80 -5.36
N THR A 104 -2.28 -15.19 -5.22
CA THR A 104 -1.87 -16.27 -4.30
C THR A 104 -2.36 -16.06 -2.86
N LYS A 105 -2.30 -14.81 -2.36
CA LYS A 105 -2.75 -14.48 -1.00
C LYS A 105 -4.27 -14.49 -0.85
N GLU A 106 -5.00 -14.03 -1.85
CA GLU A 106 -6.45 -14.15 -1.88
C GLU A 106 -6.89 -15.62 -1.95
N LYS A 107 -6.19 -16.46 -2.74
CA LYS A 107 -6.42 -17.92 -2.78
C LYS A 107 -6.17 -18.56 -1.42
N GLU A 108 -5.11 -18.18 -0.69
CA GLU A 108 -4.86 -18.66 0.68
C GLU A 108 -5.97 -18.26 1.66
N VAL A 109 -6.44 -17.01 1.63
CA VAL A 109 -7.53 -16.53 2.48
C VAL A 109 -8.86 -17.21 2.12
N PHE A 110 -9.16 -17.33 0.83
CA PHE A 110 -10.36 -18.03 0.35
C PHE A 110 -10.36 -19.49 0.80
N LEU A 111 -9.24 -20.19 0.63
CA LEU A 111 -9.11 -21.60 1.01
C LEU A 111 -9.24 -21.79 2.52
N ALA A 112 -8.63 -20.89 3.32
CA ALA A 112 -8.81 -20.89 4.77
C ALA A 112 -10.29 -20.71 5.14
N LEU A 113 -10.97 -19.72 4.57
CA LEU A 113 -12.40 -19.49 4.81
C LEU A 113 -13.26 -20.69 4.36
N TYR A 114 -12.96 -21.29 3.21
CA TYR A 114 -13.69 -22.41 2.63
C TYR A 114 -13.57 -23.68 3.48
N THR A 115 -12.35 -24.03 3.91
CA THR A 115 -12.08 -25.23 4.72
C THR A 115 -12.49 -25.08 6.18
N MET A 116 -12.31 -23.89 6.77
CA MET A 116 -12.74 -23.61 8.14
C MET A 116 -14.25 -23.66 8.31
N ALA A 117 -15.02 -23.51 7.23
CA ALA A 117 -16.48 -23.62 7.29
C ALA A 117 -16.96 -25.06 7.52
N GLU A 118 -16.11 -26.06 7.28
CA GLU A 118 -16.39 -27.47 7.57
C GLU A 118 -16.04 -27.83 9.02
N GLU A 119 -15.14 -27.08 9.64
CA GLU A 119 -14.78 -27.22 11.05
C GLU A 119 -15.91 -26.64 11.92
N LYS A 120 -16.40 -27.38 12.93
CA LYS A 120 -17.48 -26.92 13.80
C LYS A 120 -17.04 -25.71 14.64
N GLY A 121 -17.20 -24.50 14.11
CA GLY A 121 -16.93 -23.26 14.81
C GLY A 121 -17.25 -22.02 13.96
N PRO A 122 -17.61 -20.89 14.57
CA PRO A 122 -17.83 -19.66 13.83
C PRO A 122 -16.49 -19.09 13.33
N ILE A 123 -16.42 -18.76 12.04
CA ILE A 123 -15.20 -18.24 11.42
C ILE A 123 -15.13 -16.73 11.64
N THR A 124 -14.05 -16.26 12.25
CA THR A 124 -13.79 -14.82 12.47
C THR A 124 -12.53 -14.39 11.74
N TYR A 125 -12.36 -13.07 11.56
CA TYR A 125 -11.10 -12.51 11.04
C TYR A 125 -9.88 -12.99 11.84
N LYS A 126 -10.04 -13.10 13.16
CA LYS A 126 -9.01 -13.59 14.08
C LYS A 126 -8.70 -15.09 13.92
N ALA A 127 -9.71 -15.89 13.59
CA ALA A 127 -9.51 -17.31 13.34
C ALA A 127 -8.71 -17.53 12.04
N ILE A 128 -9.09 -16.82 10.98
CA ILE A 128 -8.40 -16.87 9.69
C ILE A 128 -6.97 -16.37 9.83
N SER A 129 -6.77 -15.22 10.48
CA SER A 129 -5.45 -14.58 10.65
C SER A 129 -4.43 -15.52 11.30
N ARG A 130 -4.86 -16.26 12.34
CA ARG A 130 -4.05 -17.27 13.01
C ARG A 130 -3.67 -18.46 12.13
N ARG A 131 -4.57 -18.92 11.25
CA ARG A 131 -4.32 -20.09 10.37
C ARG A 131 -3.30 -19.77 9.28
N ILE A 132 -3.39 -18.59 8.68
CA ILE A 132 -2.53 -18.20 7.54
C ILE A 132 -1.32 -17.33 7.92
N GLY A 133 -1.22 -16.92 9.18
CA GLY A 133 -0.10 -16.10 9.66
C GLY A 133 -0.14 -14.64 9.17
N LEU A 134 -1.32 -14.08 8.95
CA LEU A 134 -1.52 -12.68 8.55
C LEU A 134 -2.09 -11.86 9.72
N THR A 135 -2.07 -10.54 9.59
CA THR A 135 -2.76 -9.66 10.56
C THR A 135 -4.27 -9.64 10.28
N GLU A 136 -5.09 -9.41 11.30
CA GLU A 136 -6.56 -9.29 11.13
C GLU A 136 -6.95 -8.19 10.15
N PHE A 137 -6.16 -7.10 10.09
CA PHE A 137 -6.33 -6.04 9.11
C PHE A 137 -6.15 -6.56 7.68
N MET A 138 -5.05 -7.26 7.39
CA MET A 138 -4.82 -7.83 6.05
C MET A 138 -5.89 -8.84 5.66
N VAL A 139 -6.35 -9.69 6.59
CA VAL A 139 -7.45 -10.62 6.32
C VAL A 139 -8.72 -9.86 5.95
N ARG A 140 -9.05 -8.78 6.65
CA ARG A 140 -10.21 -7.95 6.34
C ARG A 140 -10.13 -7.40 4.92
N GLU A 141 -8.99 -6.84 4.54
CA GLU A 141 -8.77 -6.32 3.18
C GLU A 141 -8.92 -7.42 2.14
N TYR A 142 -8.30 -8.58 2.34
CA TYR A 142 -8.47 -9.70 1.40
C TYR A 142 -9.92 -10.17 1.30
N ILE A 143 -10.67 -10.24 2.40
CA ILE A 143 -12.09 -10.58 2.38
C ILE A 143 -12.91 -9.54 1.60
N VAL A 144 -12.57 -8.25 1.70
CA VAL A 144 -13.19 -7.20 0.87
C VAL A 144 -12.89 -7.45 -0.60
N ASN A 145 -11.63 -7.70 -0.96
CA ASN A 145 -11.26 -8.00 -2.34
C ASN A 145 -11.96 -9.25 -2.89
N LEU A 146 -12.15 -10.30 -2.09
CA LEU A 146 -12.91 -11.49 -2.51
C LEU A 146 -14.35 -11.11 -2.89
N ILE A 147 -14.99 -10.25 -2.11
CA ILE A 147 -16.36 -9.78 -2.37
C ILE A 147 -16.40 -8.93 -3.64
N GLU A 148 -15.46 -8.00 -3.81
CA GLU A 148 -15.35 -7.17 -5.01
C GLU A 148 -15.14 -8.01 -6.28
N LYS A 149 -14.44 -9.14 -6.16
CA LYS A 149 -14.22 -10.10 -7.25
C LYS A 149 -15.38 -11.07 -7.48
N GLY A 150 -16.51 -10.88 -6.80
CA GLY A 150 -17.74 -11.65 -7.02
C GLY A 150 -17.86 -12.92 -6.19
N ILE A 151 -17.02 -13.10 -5.16
CA ILE A 151 -17.19 -14.21 -4.20
C ILE A 151 -18.20 -13.79 -3.12
N PRO A 152 -19.36 -14.47 -3.01
CA PRO A 152 -20.40 -14.12 -2.06
C PRO A 152 -20.04 -14.54 -0.63
N VAL A 153 -19.32 -13.66 0.08
CA VAL A 153 -18.98 -13.81 1.49
C VAL A 153 -20.11 -13.23 2.36
N ILE A 154 -20.69 -14.05 3.21
CA ILE A 154 -21.74 -13.69 4.17
C ILE A 154 -21.08 -13.18 5.45
N LYS A 155 -21.46 -11.98 5.90
CA LYS A 155 -21.03 -11.39 7.18
C LYS A 155 -22.20 -11.36 8.17
N LYS A 156 -22.05 -11.99 9.33
CA LYS A 156 -23.03 -11.97 10.42
C LYS A 156 -22.42 -11.26 11.62
N TYR A 157 -23.15 -10.30 12.18
CA TYR A 157 -22.72 -9.53 13.34
C TYR A 157 -23.43 -10.06 14.58
N VAL A 158 -22.68 -10.59 15.53
CA VAL A 158 -23.22 -11.14 16.78
C VAL A 158 -22.33 -10.65 17.92
N ASN A 159 -22.91 -9.97 18.92
CA ASN A 159 -22.18 -9.47 20.09
C ASN A 159 -20.89 -8.69 19.75
N GLN A 160 -20.96 -7.79 18.74
CA GLN A 160 -19.84 -6.99 18.23
C GLN A 160 -18.72 -7.78 17.53
N GLU A 161 -18.86 -9.10 17.38
CA GLU A 161 -17.96 -9.95 16.61
C GLU A 161 -18.53 -10.20 15.20
N VAL A 162 -17.65 -10.29 14.20
CA VAL A 162 -18.02 -10.56 12.80
C VAL A 162 -17.72 -12.01 12.48
N TYR A 163 -18.77 -12.74 12.14
CA TYR A 163 -18.68 -14.10 11.62
C TYR A 163 -18.78 -14.11 10.10
N LEU A 164 -17.91 -14.89 9.49
CA LEU A 164 -17.73 -15.00 8.05
C LEU A 164 -18.18 -16.38 7.60
N ASP A 165 -18.82 -16.43 6.44
CA ASP A 165 -19.14 -17.68 5.75
C ASP A 165 -19.17 -17.43 4.24
N ILE A 166 -19.11 -18.49 3.44
CA ILE A 166 -19.29 -18.41 1.99
C ILE A 166 -20.70 -18.89 1.66
N ASP A 167 -21.39 -18.21 0.75
CA ASP A 167 -22.70 -18.64 0.29
C ASP A 167 -22.71 -20.12 -0.12
N GLN A 168 -23.74 -20.84 0.30
CA GLN A 168 -23.83 -22.28 0.11
C GLN A 168 -23.95 -22.63 -1.37
N LYS A 169 -24.69 -21.85 -2.18
CA LYS A 169 -24.80 -22.08 -3.62
C LYS A 169 -23.42 -21.96 -4.27
N PHE A 170 -22.67 -20.90 -3.92
CA PHE A 170 -21.30 -20.69 -4.40
C PHE A 170 -20.36 -21.83 -4.05
N ARG A 171 -20.43 -22.38 -2.83
CA ARG A 171 -19.62 -23.55 -2.45
C ARG A 171 -19.89 -24.77 -3.33
N HIS A 172 -21.15 -25.07 -3.62
CA HIS A 172 -21.51 -26.17 -4.50
C HIS A 172 -20.96 -25.96 -5.92
N MET A 173 -21.03 -24.73 -6.45
CA MET A 173 -20.46 -24.41 -7.77
C MET A 173 -18.94 -24.48 -7.75
N GLN A 174 -18.26 -24.00 -6.71
CA GLN A 174 -16.82 -24.13 -6.55
C GLN A 174 -16.38 -25.61 -6.57
N ALA A 175 -17.10 -26.50 -5.88
CA ALA A 175 -16.79 -27.93 -5.87
C ALA A 175 -17.02 -28.61 -7.24
N LYS A 176 -18.00 -28.15 -8.00
CA LYS A 176 -18.38 -28.72 -9.30
C LYS A 176 -17.54 -28.17 -10.47
N GLU A 177 -17.24 -26.87 -10.46
CA GLU A 177 -16.72 -26.13 -11.62
C GLU A 177 -15.34 -25.47 -11.35
N ASN A 178 -14.82 -25.56 -10.13
CA ASN A 178 -13.52 -25.03 -9.71
C ASN A 178 -13.29 -23.55 -10.11
N LEU A 179 -14.26 -22.69 -9.77
CA LEU A 179 -14.31 -21.29 -10.19
C LEU A 179 -13.09 -20.44 -9.79
N VAL A 180 -12.42 -20.78 -8.68
CA VAL A 180 -11.30 -20.03 -8.09
C VAL A 180 -9.91 -20.62 -8.41
N ASP A 181 -9.85 -21.69 -9.21
CA ASP A 181 -8.59 -22.37 -9.61
C ASP A 181 -7.66 -22.65 -8.41
N ILE A 182 -8.13 -23.52 -7.50
CA ILE A 182 -7.31 -23.91 -6.35
C ILE A 182 -6.35 -25.02 -6.78
N ASN A 183 -5.05 -24.73 -6.77
CA ASN A 183 -4.01 -25.73 -7.01
C ASN A 183 -3.97 -26.76 -5.86
N GLU A 184 -3.87 -28.04 -6.19
CA GLU A 184 -3.84 -29.15 -5.22
C GLU A 184 -2.69 -29.04 -4.20
N SER A 185 -1.57 -28.41 -4.60
CA SER A 185 -0.43 -28.11 -3.73
C SER A 185 -0.74 -27.08 -2.64
N MET A 186 -1.71 -26.18 -2.88
CA MET A 186 -2.20 -25.23 -1.88
C MET A 186 -3.21 -25.88 -0.96
N ALA A 187 -4.14 -26.67 -1.49
CA ALA A 187 -5.15 -27.41 -0.72
C ALA A 187 -4.52 -28.30 0.38
N LYS A 188 -3.43 -29.01 0.07
CA LYS A 188 -2.70 -29.89 1.02
C LYS A 188 -2.14 -29.19 2.25
N ARG A 189 -2.02 -27.86 2.26
CA ARG A 189 -1.57 -27.09 3.44
C ARG A 189 -2.69 -26.77 4.42
N PHE A 190 -3.93 -27.01 4.02
CA PHE A 190 -5.13 -26.63 4.77
C PHE A 190 -6.02 -27.82 5.14
N VAL A 191 -5.72 -29.04 4.64
CA VAL A 191 -6.34 -30.32 5.05
C VAL A 191 -5.53 -30.96 6.17
#